data_AF-A0AAN9I9R1-F1
#
_entry.id   AF-A0AAN9I9R1-F1
#
_cell.length_a   1.000
_cell.length_b   1.000
_cell.length_c   1.000
_cell.angle_alpha   90.00
_cell.angle_beta   90.00
_cell.angle_gamma   90.00
#
_symmetry.space_group_name_H-M   'P 1'
#
loop_
_entity.id
_entity.type
_entity.pdbx_description
1 polymer ?
#
loop_
_entity_poly.entity_id
_entity_poly.type
_entity_poly.pdbx_seq_one_letter_code
_entity_poly.pdbx_strand_id
1 'polypeptide(L)'
;MIWRSTDSRWVKASLTSLDLMVTTVYSYFVDKVMNQEKPDKYSWISSICFAIAWFSLSRLTHFGFEVDLRNFFCGTLIAQLMKISPWLFFAGACGSNCLTILNTILDDHNLSFSVFTECINELELEKENFISTVRRNVVDFLNCIAEFERQREKKILISVVQGHVVNFLEDNNLAIDVNMVRDTLQGSNYFRPLLESVRFLVGTEDRCRRSCGQRYSKWRREFLEECLSKCGLQEVNNPETWNKASIVVVKILFPNERTLCDLVFQGFPDSSLVDDTYNEICKDLTVRILKSADSWAMASGSNVQNIMYLIQTFNKLYPNSQSLLDDPYIPVLVKNEVPRIQMKLRKALRGKIMELEKLISFDMTKEEVPEKGEIHPITREVMDYLSVFNDRLLFPIFDSTIQLLERKLEEIKHRSYQDPALGYVFLINNLRYITYKVQKCELRPLLGAPWFKRNEVRVKHSDDIHQRLPNNLGRLLLVTDEMN
;
A
#
# COMPACT_ATOMS: atom_id res chain seq x y z
N MET A 1 24.49 1.95 11.24
CA MET A 1 23.55 2.23 10.13
C MET A 1 22.83 0.97 9.59
N ILE A 2 22.67 -0.11 10.37
CA ILE A 2 21.95 -1.36 9.99
C ILE A 2 20.58 -1.47 10.72
N TRP A 3 20.26 -0.53 11.61
CA TRP A 3 19.21 -0.64 12.64
C TRP A 3 17.75 -0.43 12.19
N ARG A 4 17.49 -0.19 10.89
CA ARG A 4 16.15 0.19 10.42
C ARG A 4 15.31 -0.92 9.79
N SER A 5 15.80 -2.16 9.66
CA SER A 5 15.11 -3.20 8.88
C SER A 5 14.47 -4.35 9.68
N THR A 6 14.52 -4.33 11.02
CA THR A 6 13.93 -5.41 11.83
C THR A 6 12.79 -4.89 12.72
N ASP A 7 11.56 -5.23 12.36
CA ASP A 7 10.34 -4.86 13.10
C ASP A 7 10.10 -5.68 14.37
N SER A 8 10.88 -6.75 14.57
CA SER A 8 10.80 -7.57 15.78
C SER A 8 11.37 -6.81 16.98
N ARG A 9 10.49 -6.45 17.93
CA ARG A 9 10.87 -5.82 19.21
C ARG A 9 11.88 -6.67 19.99
N TRP A 10 11.82 -8.00 19.83
CA TRP A 10 12.79 -8.96 20.38
C TRP A 10 14.19 -8.78 19.81
N VAL A 11 14.28 -8.52 18.50
CA VAL A 11 15.55 -8.26 17.82
C VAL A 11 16.12 -6.91 18.26
N LYS A 12 15.27 -5.88 18.41
CA LYS A 12 15.69 -4.58 18.96
C LYS A 12 16.23 -4.72 20.40
N ALA A 13 15.50 -5.39 21.29
CA ALA A 13 15.94 -5.64 22.67
C ALA A 13 17.26 -6.45 22.73
N SER A 14 17.38 -7.48 21.88
CA SER A 14 18.61 -8.29 21.79
C SER A 14 19.79 -7.49 21.24
N LEU A 15 19.56 -6.60 20.28
CA LEU A 15 20.59 -5.71 19.72
C LEU A 15 21.04 -4.63 20.72
N THR A 16 20.12 -4.03 21.47
CA THR A 16 20.48 -3.06 22.54
C THR A 16 21.30 -3.74 23.63
N SER A 17 20.96 -4.97 23.98
CA SER A 17 21.73 -5.76 24.93
C SER A 17 23.10 -6.17 24.39
N LEU A 18 23.19 -6.51 23.09
CA LEU A 18 24.46 -6.78 22.41
C LEU A 18 25.38 -5.53 22.41
N ASP A 19 24.83 -4.35 22.12
CA ASP A 19 25.58 -3.09 22.13
C ASP A 19 26.11 -2.75 23.53
N LEU A 20 25.28 -2.95 24.55
CA LEU A 20 25.68 -2.84 25.95
C LEU A 20 26.78 -3.86 26.31
N MET A 21 26.66 -5.11 25.86
CA MET A 21 27.67 -6.15 26.08
C MET A 21 29.01 -5.80 25.42
N VAL A 22 28.99 -5.36 24.16
CA VAL A 22 30.21 -4.95 23.43
C VAL A 22 30.87 -3.77 24.12
N THR A 23 30.10 -2.76 24.51
CA THR A 23 30.60 -1.58 25.23
C THR A 23 31.19 -1.96 26.59
N THR A 24 30.51 -2.84 27.33
CA THR A 24 30.97 -3.30 28.65
C THR A 24 32.25 -4.14 28.56
N VAL A 25 32.32 -5.07 27.60
CA VAL A 25 33.51 -5.89 27.36
C VAL A 25 34.69 -5.02 26.93
N TYR A 26 34.45 -4.06 26.01
CA TYR A 26 35.46 -3.10 25.60
C TYR A 26 35.98 -2.27 26.79
N SER A 27 35.08 -1.69 27.59
CA SER A 27 35.45 -0.95 28.80
C SER A 27 36.20 -1.80 29.82
N TYR A 28 35.84 -3.08 29.99
CA TYR A 28 36.58 -4.00 30.86
C TYR A 28 38.01 -4.24 30.37
N PHE A 29 38.21 -4.48 29.07
CA PHE A 29 39.56 -4.71 28.53
C PHE A 29 40.41 -3.44 28.57
N VAL A 30 39.82 -2.27 28.32
CA VAL A 30 40.49 -0.98 28.49
C VAL A 30 40.86 -0.72 29.96
N ASP A 31 39.95 -0.99 30.90
CA ASP A 31 40.17 -0.80 32.35
C ASP A 31 41.20 -1.81 32.90
N LYS A 32 41.19 -3.06 32.45
CA LYS A 32 42.17 -4.11 32.83
C LYS A 32 43.59 -3.81 32.32
N VAL A 33 43.71 -3.14 31.18
CA VAL A 33 45.00 -2.66 30.64
C VAL A 33 45.53 -1.48 31.46
N MET A 34 44.64 -0.70 32.09
CA MET A 34 45.00 0.52 32.82
C MET A 34 45.21 0.31 34.33
N ASN A 35 44.43 -0.56 35.00
CA ASN A 35 44.49 -0.76 36.45
C ASN A 35 44.28 -2.23 36.86
N GLN A 36 45.26 -2.83 37.55
CA GLN A 36 45.16 -4.17 38.15
C GLN A 36 44.54 -4.10 39.55
N GLU A 37 43.24 -3.86 39.64
CA GLU A 37 42.53 -3.86 40.94
C GLU A 37 41.66 -5.13 41.14
N LYS A 38 41.59 -5.59 42.40
CA LYS A 38 40.77 -6.74 42.82
C LYS A 38 39.28 -6.37 42.86
N PRO A 39 38.36 -7.30 42.54
CA PRO A 39 36.92 -7.02 42.58
C PRO A 39 36.43 -6.73 44.01
N ASP A 40 35.79 -5.58 44.21
CA ASP A 40 35.18 -5.21 45.49
C ASP A 40 33.84 -5.93 45.67
N LYS A 41 33.71 -6.69 46.77
CA LYS A 41 32.53 -7.50 47.06
C LYS A 41 31.27 -6.65 47.28
N TYR A 42 31.38 -5.39 47.69
CA TYR A 42 30.23 -4.51 47.89
C TYR A 42 29.73 -3.88 46.59
N SER A 43 30.60 -3.76 45.58
CA SER A 43 30.29 -3.09 44.30
C SER A 43 29.30 -3.89 43.44
N TRP A 44 29.53 -5.19 43.24
CA TRP A 44 28.63 -6.00 42.42
C TRP A 44 27.26 -6.25 43.08
N ILE A 45 27.21 -6.39 44.41
CA ILE A 45 25.95 -6.48 45.17
C ILE A 45 25.14 -5.19 45.03
N SER A 46 25.80 -4.03 45.15
CA SER A 46 25.18 -2.73 44.93
C SER A 46 24.63 -2.60 43.51
N SER A 47 25.40 -2.99 42.48
CA SER A 47 24.93 -2.98 41.09
C SER A 47 23.72 -3.89 40.85
N ILE A 48 23.63 -5.06 41.49
CA ILE A 48 22.44 -5.93 41.45
C ILE A 48 21.25 -5.21 42.08
N CYS A 49 21.42 -4.67 43.29
CA CYS A 49 20.35 -3.97 44.01
C CYS A 49 19.84 -2.77 43.23
N PHE A 50 20.73 -1.97 42.64
CA PHE A 50 20.34 -0.82 41.80
C PHE A 50 19.68 -1.26 40.49
N ALA A 51 20.16 -2.30 39.81
CA ALA A 51 19.49 -2.81 38.61
C ALA A 51 18.04 -3.26 38.89
N ILE A 52 17.81 -3.94 40.02
CA ILE A 52 16.47 -4.36 40.46
C ILE A 52 15.62 -3.16 40.90
N ALA A 53 16.19 -2.21 41.64
CA ALA A 53 15.49 -1.01 42.08
C ALA A 53 15.06 -0.14 40.88
N TRP A 54 15.94 0.08 39.91
CA TRP A 54 15.63 0.83 38.70
C TRP A 54 14.69 0.09 37.75
N PHE A 55 14.74 -1.25 37.71
CA PHE A 55 13.71 -2.06 37.06
C PHE A 55 12.33 -1.92 37.74
N SER A 56 12.30 -1.83 39.07
CA SER A 56 11.06 -1.62 39.82
C SER A 56 10.54 -0.19 39.67
N LEU A 57 11.44 0.78 39.63
CA LEU A 57 11.11 2.20 39.51
C LEU A 57 10.70 2.57 38.07
N SER A 58 11.28 1.95 37.04
CA SER A 58 10.82 2.10 35.64
C SER A 58 9.37 1.68 35.43
N ARG A 59 8.78 0.96 36.40
CA ARG A 59 7.37 0.56 36.40
C ARG A 59 6.46 1.51 37.18
N LEU A 60 7.03 2.37 38.02
CA LEU A 60 6.31 3.31 38.87
C LEU A 60 6.37 4.75 38.33
N THR A 61 7.36 5.06 37.49
CA THR A 61 7.57 6.39 36.90
C THR A 61 7.83 6.32 35.39
N HIS A 62 7.37 7.33 34.64
CA HIS A 62 7.48 7.42 33.17
C HIS A 62 8.33 8.62 32.73
N PHE A 63 9.54 8.79 33.27
CA PHE A 63 10.41 9.91 32.87
C PHE A 63 11.33 9.59 31.69
N GLY A 64 11.36 8.34 31.22
CA GLY A 64 12.02 7.90 29.99
C GLY A 64 13.51 7.58 30.12
N PHE A 65 14.15 7.93 31.24
CA PHE A 65 15.56 7.66 31.50
C PHE A 65 15.82 6.39 32.33
N GLU A 66 14.76 5.78 32.88
CA GLU A 66 14.86 4.67 33.82
C GLU A 66 15.39 3.39 33.15
N VAL A 67 15.08 3.20 31.86
CA VAL A 67 15.58 2.09 31.03
C VAL A 67 17.10 2.21 30.83
N ASP A 68 17.58 3.42 30.59
CA ASP A 68 19.01 3.69 30.39
C ASP A 68 19.80 3.48 31.69
N LEU A 69 19.25 3.92 32.83
CA LEU A 69 19.85 3.65 34.14
C LEU A 69 19.90 2.16 34.48
N ARG A 70 18.82 1.42 34.21
CA ARG A 70 18.81 -0.04 34.40
C ARG A 70 19.89 -0.72 33.55
N ASN A 71 19.98 -0.35 32.27
CA ASN A 71 20.98 -0.90 31.35
C ASN A 71 22.40 -0.54 31.81
N PHE A 72 22.62 0.69 32.27
CA PHE A 72 23.89 1.11 32.86
C PHE A 72 24.30 0.23 34.05
N PHE A 73 23.41 0.03 35.03
CA PHE A 73 23.72 -0.82 36.19
C PHE A 73 23.90 -2.30 35.81
N CYS A 74 23.18 -2.82 34.81
CA CYS A 74 23.42 -4.16 34.27
C CYS A 74 24.81 -4.27 33.62
N GLY A 75 25.25 -3.25 32.88
CA GLY A 75 26.60 -3.17 32.32
C GLY A 75 27.68 -3.16 33.41
N THR A 76 27.50 -2.35 34.46
CA THR A 76 28.44 -2.34 35.60
C THR A 76 28.51 -3.70 36.31
N LEU A 77 27.38 -4.38 36.47
CA LEU A 77 27.32 -5.72 37.05
C LEU A 77 28.11 -6.73 36.20
N ILE A 78 27.91 -6.73 34.89
CA ILE A 78 28.63 -7.63 33.97
C ILE A 78 30.14 -7.37 34.03
N ALA A 79 30.57 -6.11 34.04
CA ALA A 79 31.99 -5.76 34.19
C ALA A 79 32.59 -6.23 35.52
N GLN A 80 31.86 -6.09 36.63
CA GLN A 80 32.31 -6.56 37.95
C GLN A 80 32.36 -8.10 38.03
N LEU A 81 31.39 -8.80 37.42
CA LEU A 81 31.40 -10.26 37.31
C LEU A 81 32.59 -10.77 36.50
N MET A 82 32.96 -10.08 35.42
CA MET A 82 34.15 -10.38 34.61
C MET A 82 35.46 -10.19 35.39
N LYS A 83 35.50 -9.32 36.41
CA LYS A 83 36.66 -9.17 37.32
C LYS A 83 36.82 -10.38 38.25
N ILE A 84 35.73 -11.10 38.57
CA ILE A 84 35.76 -12.32 39.39
C ILE A 84 36.14 -13.55 38.56
N SER A 85 35.47 -13.75 37.42
CA SER A 85 35.80 -14.81 36.46
C SER A 85 35.30 -14.43 35.08
N PRO A 86 36.11 -14.57 34.01
CA PRO A 86 35.70 -14.24 32.64
C PRO A 86 34.44 -14.99 32.17
N TRP A 87 34.20 -16.21 32.67
CA TRP A 87 33.04 -17.02 32.31
C TRP A 87 31.72 -16.48 32.89
N LEU A 88 31.76 -15.67 33.95
CA LEU A 88 30.57 -15.06 34.55
C LEU A 88 29.96 -13.97 33.67
N PHE A 89 30.67 -13.53 32.62
CA PHE A 89 30.12 -12.70 31.56
C PHE A 89 28.82 -13.32 31.01
N PHE A 90 28.83 -14.62 30.69
CA PHE A 90 27.66 -15.29 30.12
C PHE A 90 26.46 -15.30 31.09
N ALA A 91 26.71 -15.48 32.39
CA ALA A 91 25.65 -15.44 33.40
C ALA A 91 25.05 -14.03 33.56
N GLY A 92 25.90 -12.99 33.62
CA GLY A 92 25.46 -11.60 33.70
C GLY A 92 24.73 -11.14 32.43
N ALA A 93 25.23 -11.54 31.26
CA ALA A 93 24.62 -11.31 29.96
C ALA A 93 23.22 -11.94 29.86
N CYS A 94 23.09 -13.21 30.26
CA CYS A 94 21.80 -13.90 30.32
C CYS A 94 20.82 -13.22 31.28
N GLY A 95 21.28 -12.82 32.48
CA GLY A 95 20.44 -12.12 33.46
C GLY A 95 19.93 -10.77 32.96
N SER A 96 20.81 -9.96 32.35
CA SER A 96 20.44 -8.66 31.75
C SER A 96 19.43 -8.82 30.59
N ASN A 97 19.62 -9.85 29.76
CA ASN A 97 18.67 -10.20 28.70
C ASN A 97 17.30 -10.59 29.28
N CYS A 98 17.28 -11.41 30.34
CA CYS A 98 16.03 -11.79 31.00
C CYS A 98 15.29 -10.57 31.57
N LEU A 99 15.99 -9.63 32.22
CA LEU A 99 15.39 -8.40 32.77
C LEU A 99 14.82 -7.50 31.67
N THR A 100 15.54 -7.37 30.55
CA THR A 100 15.08 -6.56 29.41
C THR A 100 13.85 -7.18 28.76
N ILE A 101 13.86 -8.49 28.53
CA ILE A 101 12.71 -9.24 28.01
C ILE A 101 11.51 -9.10 28.96
N LEU A 102 11.72 -9.30 30.26
CA LEU A 102 10.67 -9.18 31.27
C LEU A 102 10.07 -7.76 31.30
N ASN A 103 10.89 -6.72 31.17
CA ASN A 103 10.40 -5.33 31.09
C ASN A 103 9.55 -5.12 29.85
N THR A 104 9.99 -5.60 28.68
CA THR A 104 9.21 -5.45 27.43
C THR A 104 7.88 -6.19 27.47
N ILE A 105 7.84 -7.36 28.12
CA ILE A 105 6.60 -8.13 28.31
C ILE A 105 5.66 -7.40 29.27
N LEU A 106 6.18 -6.90 30.39
CA LEU A 106 5.39 -6.18 31.40
C LEU A 106 4.89 -4.81 30.90
N ASP A 107 5.70 -4.10 30.12
CA ASP A 107 5.31 -2.80 29.53
C ASP A 107 4.18 -2.97 28.51
N ASP A 108 4.18 -4.04 27.70
CA ASP A 108 3.11 -4.30 26.73
C ASP A 108 1.78 -4.65 27.43
N HIS A 109 1.84 -5.44 28.52
CA HIS A 109 0.67 -5.71 29.36
C HIS A 109 0.16 -4.46 30.09
N ASN A 110 1.04 -3.64 30.66
CA ASN A 110 0.65 -2.42 31.37
C ASN A 110 0.10 -1.35 30.43
N LEU A 111 0.70 -1.16 29.25
CA LEU A 111 0.23 -0.22 28.22
C LEU A 111 -1.11 -0.69 27.61
N SER A 112 -1.33 -2.00 27.52
CA SER A 112 -2.60 -2.54 27.05
C SER A 112 -3.69 -2.45 28.12
N PHE A 113 -3.35 -2.55 29.39
CA PHE A 113 -4.28 -2.36 30.50
C PHE A 113 -4.56 -0.86 30.75
N SER A 114 -3.60 0.03 30.48
CA SER A 114 -3.76 1.47 30.69
C SER A 114 -4.87 2.09 29.85
N VAL A 115 -5.17 1.51 28.68
CA VAL A 115 -6.32 1.88 27.84
C VAL A 115 -7.65 1.70 28.58
N PHE A 116 -7.71 0.79 29.56
CA PHE A 116 -8.87 0.55 30.41
C PHE A 116 -8.82 1.28 31.75
N THR A 117 -7.72 1.96 32.10
CA THR A 117 -7.60 2.68 33.37
C THR A 117 -8.68 3.75 33.51
N GLU A 118 -8.98 4.51 32.46
CA GLU A 118 -10.07 5.50 32.50
C GLU A 118 -11.45 4.86 32.69
N CYS A 119 -11.70 3.70 32.06
CA CYS A 119 -12.92 2.92 32.25
C CYS A 119 -13.03 2.44 33.71
N ILE A 120 -11.94 1.94 34.29
CA ILE A 120 -11.96 1.44 35.67
C ILE A 120 -12.09 2.57 36.70
N ASN A 121 -11.48 3.73 36.45
CA ASN A 121 -11.54 4.88 37.35
C ASN A 121 -12.93 5.51 37.42
N GLU A 122 -13.68 5.52 36.32
CA GLU A 122 -15.06 6.05 36.31
C GLU A 122 -16.02 5.15 37.11
N LEU A 123 -15.74 3.85 37.13
CA LEU A 123 -16.49 2.84 37.88
C LEU A 123 -16.21 2.88 39.40
N GLU A 124 -15.31 3.72 39.90
CA GLU A 124 -14.97 3.82 41.35
C GLU A 124 -16.15 4.29 42.23
N LEU A 125 -17.26 4.74 41.63
CA LEU A 125 -18.52 5.03 42.33
C LEU A 125 -19.45 3.80 42.47
N GLU A 126 -19.11 2.67 41.85
CA GLU A 126 -19.91 1.44 41.87
C GLU A 126 -19.44 0.40 42.90
N LYS A 127 -20.19 -0.70 43.06
CA LYS A 127 -19.87 -1.77 44.02
C LYS A 127 -18.53 -2.45 43.66
N GLU A 128 -17.69 -2.68 44.66
CA GLU A 128 -16.37 -3.35 44.51
C GLU A 128 -16.44 -4.71 43.78
N ASN A 129 -17.52 -5.48 44.00
CA ASN A 129 -17.77 -6.75 43.30
C ASN A 129 -18.01 -6.58 41.79
N PHE A 130 -18.56 -5.45 41.36
CA PHE A 130 -18.74 -5.14 39.95
C PHE A 130 -17.41 -4.76 39.29
N ILE A 131 -16.65 -3.85 39.92
CA ILE A 131 -15.32 -3.43 39.45
C ILE A 131 -14.38 -4.64 39.30
N SER A 132 -14.38 -5.56 40.26
CA SER A 132 -13.56 -6.79 40.17
C SER A 132 -13.98 -7.69 39.01
N THR A 133 -15.27 -7.71 38.66
CA THR A 133 -15.78 -8.46 37.50
C THR A 133 -15.41 -7.80 36.18
N VAL A 134 -15.48 -6.47 36.11
CA VAL A 134 -14.98 -5.70 34.95
C VAL A 134 -13.49 -5.94 34.75
N ARG A 135 -12.69 -5.83 35.81
CA ARG A 135 -11.24 -6.07 35.77
C ARG A 135 -10.92 -7.49 35.28
N ARG A 136 -11.65 -8.50 35.73
CA ARG A 136 -11.49 -9.89 35.27
C ARG A 136 -11.73 -10.01 33.76
N ASN A 137 -12.84 -9.46 33.27
CA ASN A 137 -13.16 -9.48 31.84
C ASN A 137 -12.16 -8.69 30.98
N VAL A 138 -11.62 -7.58 31.49
CA VAL A 138 -10.52 -6.86 30.82
C VAL A 138 -9.29 -7.76 30.71
N VAL A 139 -8.89 -8.42 31.78
CA VAL A 139 -7.73 -9.33 31.77
C VAL A 139 -7.96 -10.50 30.82
N ASP A 140 -9.14 -11.12 30.84
CA ASP A 140 -9.49 -12.24 29.96
C ASP A 140 -9.48 -11.81 28.48
N PHE A 141 -10.06 -10.65 28.17
CA PHE A 141 -10.01 -10.03 26.84
C PHE A 141 -8.58 -9.82 26.35
N LEU A 142 -7.73 -9.20 27.19
CA LEU A 142 -6.34 -8.92 26.84
C LEU A 142 -5.52 -10.20 26.66
N ASN A 143 -5.74 -11.20 27.50
CA ASN A 143 -5.07 -12.50 27.39
C ASN A 143 -5.45 -13.21 26.09
N CYS A 144 -6.73 -13.21 25.71
CA CYS A 144 -7.17 -13.80 24.45
C CYS A 144 -6.48 -13.13 23.26
N ILE A 145 -6.41 -11.80 23.23
CA ILE A 145 -5.70 -11.07 22.17
C ILE A 145 -4.21 -11.41 22.17
N ALA A 146 -3.57 -11.46 23.34
CA ALA A 146 -2.16 -11.81 23.46
C ALA A 146 -1.85 -13.23 22.93
N GLU A 147 -2.74 -14.20 23.14
CA GLU A 147 -2.61 -15.54 22.57
C GLU A 147 -2.72 -15.54 21.04
N PHE A 148 -3.59 -14.71 20.46
CA PHE A 148 -3.65 -14.57 19.00
C PHE A 148 -2.46 -13.79 18.42
N GLU A 149 -1.89 -12.86 19.19
CA GLU A 149 -0.67 -12.14 18.83
C GLU A 149 0.59 -13.01 18.98
N ARG A 150 0.50 -14.17 19.66
CA ARG A 150 1.60 -15.15 19.70
C ARG A 150 1.89 -15.70 18.31
N GLN A 151 3.17 -15.98 18.11
CA GLN A 151 3.74 -16.46 16.85
C GLN A 151 3.00 -17.66 16.22
N ARG A 152 2.45 -18.58 17.02
CA ARG A 152 1.80 -19.78 16.51
C ARG A 152 0.47 -19.46 15.81
N GLU A 153 -0.49 -18.89 16.55
CA GLU A 153 -1.82 -18.55 16.04
C GLU A 153 -1.73 -17.51 14.92
N LYS A 154 -0.87 -16.50 15.12
CA LYS A 154 -0.60 -15.48 14.11
C LYS A 154 -0.10 -16.07 12.80
N LYS A 155 0.85 -17.02 12.86
CA LYS A 155 1.40 -17.69 11.66
C LYS A 155 0.35 -18.52 10.93
N ILE A 156 -0.54 -19.19 11.65
CA ILE A 156 -1.63 -19.98 11.05
C ILE A 156 -2.55 -19.04 10.25
N LEU A 157 -3.04 -17.97 10.87
CA LEU A 157 -3.92 -16.99 10.23
C LEU A 157 -3.27 -16.35 8.99
N ILE A 158 -2.02 -15.92 9.11
CA ILE A 158 -1.26 -15.35 7.99
C ILE A 158 -1.12 -16.37 6.86
N SER A 159 -0.80 -17.63 7.17
CA SER A 159 -0.62 -18.66 6.13
C SER A 159 -1.89 -18.97 5.35
N VAL A 160 -3.07 -18.94 6.01
CA VAL A 160 -4.37 -19.11 5.36
C VAL A 160 -4.63 -17.96 4.39
N VAL A 161 -4.46 -16.72 4.85
CA VAL A 161 -4.63 -15.53 4.02
C VAL A 161 -3.65 -15.53 2.85
N GLN A 162 -2.37 -15.83 3.09
CA GLN A 162 -1.35 -15.91 2.05
C GLN A 162 -1.68 -16.96 0.99
N GLY A 163 -2.10 -18.16 1.40
CA GLY A 163 -2.47 -19.22 0.46
C GLY A 163 -3.62 -18.78 -0.45
N HIS A 164 -4.63 -18.13 0.11
CA HIS A 164 -5.74 -17.60 -0.68
C HIS A 164 -5.31 -16.43 -1.60
N VAL A 165 -4.41 -15.55 -1.13
CA VAL A 165 -3.87 -14.45 -1.95
C VAL A 165 -3.11 -14.99 -3.15
N VAL A 166 -2.23 -15.98 -2.95
CA VAL A 166 -1.46 -16.60 -4.05
C VAL A 166 -2.41 -17.20 -5.09
N ASN A 167 -3.35 -18.04 -4.66
CA ASN A 167 -4.31 -18.68 -5.56
C ASN A 167 -5.17 -17.66 -6.31
N PHE A 168 -5.61 -16.59 -5.65
CA PHE A 168 -6.43 -15.54 -6.27
C PHE A 168 -5.64 -14.70 -7.28
N LEU A 169 -4.36 -14.43 -7.03
CA LEU A 169 -3.51 -13.70 -7.96
C LEU A 169 -3.14 -14.54 -9.20
N GLU A 170 -3.11 -15.87 -9.07
CA GLU A 170 -2.92 -16.81 -10.19
C GLU A 170 -4.20 -17.00 -11.00
N ASP A 171 -5.37 -17.12 -10.35
CA ASP A 171 -6.68 -17.25 -11.00
C ASP A 171 -7.67 -16.17 -10.50
N ASN A 172 -7.84 -15.13 -11.31
CA ASN A 172 -8.77 -14.02 -11.03
C ASN A 172 -10.25 -14.43 -10.95
N ASN A 173 -10.61 -15.67 -11.30
CA ASN A 173 -11.99 -16.18 -11.22
C ASN A 173 -12.29 -16.94 -9.91
N LEU A 174 -11.30 -17.14 -9.05
CA LEU A 174 -11.51 -17.82 -7.78
C LEU A 174 -12.47 -17.00 -6.89
N ALA A 175 -13.53 -17.65 -6.41
CA ALA A 175 -14.45 -17.04 -5.45
C ALA A 175 -13.70 -16.71 -4.16
N ILE A 176 -13.87 -15.50 -3.66
CA ILE A 176 -13.18 -15.06 -2.44
C ILE A 176 -13.95 -15.55 -1.23
N ASP A 177 -13.26 -16.32 -0.38
CA ASP A 177 -13.79 -16.68 0.92
C ASP A 177 -13.69 -15.49 1.88
N VAL A 178 -14.82 -14.82 2.10
CA VAL A 178 -14.92 -13.68 3.02
C VAL A 178 -15.00 -14.09 4.49
N ASN A 179 -15.04 -15.40 4.79
CA ASN A 179 -15.11 -15.93 6.15
C ASN A 179 -13.82 -16.64 6.58
N MET A 180 -12.80 -16.75 5.72
CA MET A 180 -11.59 -17.53 6.01
C MET A 180 -10.94 -17.17 7.36
N VAL A 181 -10.89 -15.88 7.70
CA VAL A 181 -10.24 -15.43 8.95
C VAL A 181 -11.10 -15.79 10.16
N ARG A 182 -12.41 -15.54 10.11
CA ARG A 182 -13.31 -15.87 11.23
C ARG A 182 -13.43 -17.38 11.45
N ASP A 183 -13.47 -18.17 10.38
CA ASP A 183 -13.63 -19.63 10.49
C ASP A 183 -12.35 -20.26 11.07
N THR A 184 -11.19 -19.71 10.71
CA THR A 184 -9.91 -20.08 11.34
C THR A 184 -9.87 -19.72 12.81
N LEU A 185 -10.32 -18.51 13.19
CA LEU A 185 -10.37 -18.08 14.58
C LEU A 185 -11.36 -18.89 15.41
N GLN A 186 -12.52 -19.26 14.86
CA GLN A 186 -13.53 -20.07 15.55
C GLN A 186 -13.01 -21.46 15.95
N GLY A 187 -12.03 -22.01 15.23
CA GLY A 187 -11.35 -23.25 15.62
C GLY A 187 -10.43 -23.12 16.84
N SER A 188 -10.16 -21.89 17.30
CA SER A 188 -9.28 -21.62 18.43
C SER A 188 -10.03 -21.67 19.76
N ASN A 189 -9.35 -22.22 20.79
CA ASN A 189 -9.87 -22.26 22.16
C ASN A 189 -10.04 -20.87 22.80
N TYR A 190 -9.44 -19.83 22.24
CA TYR A 190 -9.46 -18.46 22.79
C TYR A 190 -10.57 -17.59 22.19
N PHE A 191 -11.17 -17.99 21.07
CA PHE A 191 -12.11 -17.12 20.36
C PHE A 191 -13.45 -16.99 21.09
N ARG A 192 -13.99 -18.08 21.63
CA ARG A 192 -15.22 -18.02 22.43
C ARG A 192 -15.06 -17.17 23.71
N PRO A 193 -14.01 -17.38 24.53
CA PRO A 193 -13.73 -16.48 25.66
C PRO A 193 -13.59 -15.01 25.25
N LEU A 194 -12.92 -14.73 24.12
CA LEU A 194 -12.83 -13.38 23.57
C LEU A 194 -14.21 -12.77 23.32
N LEU A 195 -15.12 -13.50 22.65
CA LEU A 195 -16.49 -13.03 22.38
C LEU A 195 -17.26 -12.76 23.67
N GLU A 196 -17.10 -13.61 24.70
CA GLU A 196 -17.75 -13.45 25.99
C GLU A 196 -17.24 -12.20 26.71
N SER A 197 -15.92 -11.96 26.73
CA SER A 197 -15.34 -10.76 27.32
C SER A 197 -15.70 -9.48 26.56
N VAL A 198 -15.68 -9.50 25.22
CA VAL A 198 -16.14 -8.37 24.39
C VAL A 198 -17.61 -8.07 24.68
N ARG A 199 -18.44 -9.11 24.74
CA ARG A 199 -19.87 -8.96 25.01
C ARG A 199 -20.11 -8.28 26.37
N PHE A 200 -19.36 -8.69 27.37
CA PHE A 200 -19.43 -8.08 28.70
C PHE A 200 -18.96 -6.61 28.66
N LEU A 201 -17.75 -6.35 28.17
CA LEU A 201 -17.12 -5.01 28.22
C LEU A 201 -17.88 -3.96 27.41
N VAL A 202 -18.40 -4.32 26.24
CA VAL A 202 -19.19 -3.43 25.36
C VAL A 202 -20.57 -3.14 25.95
N GLY A 203 -21.14 -4.10 26.70
CA GLY A 203 -22.43 -3.99 27.37
C GLY A 203 -22.41 -3.24 28.70
N THR A 204 -21.24 -2.98 29.28
CA THR A 204 -21.08 -2.28 30.56
C THR A 204 -21.28 -0.77 30.44
N GLU A 205 -20.26 -0.04 30.00
CA GLU A 205 -20.25 1.42 29.90
C GLU A 205 -19.60 1.88 28.60
N ASP A 206 -19.93 3.10 28.17
CA ASP A 206 -19.44 3.69 26.93
C ASP A 206 -17.90 3.77 26.85
N ARG A 207 -17.21 4.04 27.97
CA ARG A 207 -15.74 4.06 27.98
C ARG A 207 -15.14 2.68 27.81
N CYS A 208 -15.63 1.69 28.55
CA CYS A 208 -15.16 0.32 28.43
C CYS A 208 -15.40 -0.24 27.01
N ARG A 209 -16.54 0.13 26.40
CA ARG A 209 -16.83 -0.12 24.98
C ARG A 209 -15.78 0.48 24.05
N ARG A 210 -15.47 1.79 24.20
CA ARG A 210 -14.45 2.46 23.37
C ARG A 210 -13.06 1.86 23.58
N SER A 211 -12.64 1.61 24.81
CA SER A 211 -11.35 0.97 25.14
C SER A 211 -11.23 -0.42 24.53
N CYS A 212 -12.32 -1.22 24.58
CA CYS A 212 -12.39 -2.53 23.92
C CYS A 212 -12.23 -2.41 22.40
N GLY A 213 -13.00 -1.51 21.76
CA GLY A 213 -12.90 -1.24 20.33
C GLY A 213 -11.51 -0.77 19.90
N GLN A 214 -10.88 0.11 20.66
CA GLN A 214 -9.52 0.62 20.38
C GLN A 214 -8.46 -0.48 20.45
N ARG A 215 -8.45 -1.28 21.53
CA ARG A 215 -7.47 -2.36 21.68
C ARG A 215 -7.65 -3.46 20.64
N TYR A 216 -8.90 -3.82 20.34
CA TYR A 216 -9.23 -4.73 19.25
C TYR A 216 -8.75 -4.17 17.91
N SER A 217 -9.03 -2.89 17.63
CA SER A 217 -8.64 -2.23 16.38
C SER A 217 -7.13 -2.26 16.16
N LYS A 218 -6.35 -1.99 17.21
CA LYS A 218 -4.88 -2.04 17.16
C LYS A 218 -4.38 -3.43 16.77
N TRP A 219 -4.86 -4.48 17.44
CA TRP A 219 -4.47 -5.87 17.15
C TRP A 219 -4.75 -6.22 15.69
N ARG A 220 -5.97 -5.96 15.23
CA ARG A 220 -6.39 -6.30 13.87
C ARG A 220 -5.63 -5.50 12.82
N ARG A 221 -5.36 -4.22 13.07
CA ARG A 221 -4.55 -3.39 12.18
C ARG A 221 -3.14 -3.95 12.00
N GLU A 222 -2.45 -4.28 13.09
CA GLU A 222 -1.12 -4.88 13.04
C GLU A 222 -1.14 -6.23 12.28
N PHE A 223 -2.21 -7.02 12.44
CA PHE A 223 -2.40 -8.25 11.69
C PHE A 223 -2.56 -8.00 10.18
N LEU A 224 -3.37 -7.04 9.75
CA LEU A 224 -3.58 -6.73 8.33
C LEU A 224 -2.29 -6.23 7.67
N GLU A 225 -1.51 -5.39 8.38
CA GLU A 225 -0.21 -4.93 7.89
C GLU A 225 0.79 -6.08 7.70
N GLU A 226 0.84 -7.01 8.66
CA GLU A 226 1.71 -8.17 8.54
C GLU A 226 1.27 -9.11 7.41
N CYS A 227 -0.04 -9.28 7.18
CA CYS A 227 -0.53 -10.04 6.03
C CYS A 227 0.02 -9.49 4.71
N LEU A 228 -0.02 -8.17 4.51
CA LEU A 228 0.55 -7.55 3.31
C LEU A 228 2.07 -7.70 3.23
N SER A 229 2.78 -7.52 4.35
CA SER A 229 4.23 -7.72 4.41
C SER A 229 4.62 -9.14 3.99
N LYS A 230 3.93 -10.13 4.52
CA LYS A 230 4.18 -11.55 4.23
C LYS A 230 3.77 -11.94 2.81
N CYS A 231 2.82 -11.22 2.20
CA CYS A 231 2.52 -11.37 0.77
C CYS A 231 3.55 -10.67 -0.14
N GLY A 232 4.56 -9.97 0.40
CA GLY A 232 5.53 -9.19 -0.40
C GLY A 232 4.94 -7.90 -0.98
N LEU A 233 3.85 -7.39 -0.41
CA LEU A 233 3.07 -6.25 -0.92
C LEU A 233 3.12 -5.01 -0.01
N GLN A 234 4.08 -4.97 0.93
CA GLN A 234 4.27 -3.83 1.84
C GLN A 234 4.87 -2.61 1.15
N GLU A 235 5.83 -2.83 0.24
CA GLU A 235 6.50 -1.76 -0.50
C GLU A 235 5.81 -1.52 -1.84
N VAL A 236 4.91 -0.54 -1.82
CA VAL A 236 4.12 -0.15 -2.98
C VAL A 236 4.90 0.87 -3.82
N ASN A 237 5.99 0.40 -4.42
CA ASN A 237 7.00 1.24 -5.08
C ASN A 237 6.67 1.52 -6.56
N ASN A 238 5.87 0.68 -7.20
CA ASN A 238 5.49 0.83 -8.60
C ASN A 238 4.00 0.52 -8.82
N PRO A 239 3.41 0.96 -9.95
CA PRO A 239 1.99 0.76 -10.22
C PRO A 239 1.57 -0.72 -10.18
N GLU A 240 2.40 -1.65 -10.62
CA GLU A 240 2.07 -3.08 -10.66
C GLU A 240 1.93 -3.69 -9.26
N THR A 241 2.91 -3.44 -8.38
CA THR A 241 2.85 -3.91 -6.99
C THR A 241 1.71 -3.24 -6.23
N TRP A 242 1.41 -1.97 -6.54
CA TRP A 242 0.23 -1.29 -6.02
C TRP A 242 -1.07 -1.91 -6.45
N ASN A 243 -1.20 -2.29 -7.71
CA ASN A 243 -2.43 -2.91 -8.20
C ASN A 243 -2.67 -4.25 -7.48
N LYS A 244 -1.64 -5.09 -7.38
CA LYS A 244 -1.70 -6.35 -6.62
C LYS A 244 -2.07 -6.10 -5.15
N ALA A 245 -1.40 -5.16 -4.48
CA ALA A 245 -1.69 -4.79 -3.10
C ALA A 245 -3.13 -4.26 -2.93
N SER A 246 -3.58 -3.40 -3.83
CA SER A 246 -4.92 -2.79 -3.80
C SER A 246 -6.01 -3.83 -4.01
N ILE A 247 -5.81 -4.76 -4.96
CA ILE A 247 -6.70 -5.90 -5.17
C ILE A 247 -6.80 -6.74 -3.89
N VAL A 248 -5.66 -7.15 -3.30
CA VAL A 248 -5.65 -7.96 -2.08
C VAL A 248 -6.36 -7.25 -0.93
N VAL A 249 -6.06 -5.97 -0.70
CA VAL A 249 -6.69 -5.21 0.39
C VAL A 249 -8.20 -5.11 0.21
N VAL A 250 -8.65 -4.67 -0.97
CA VAL A 250 -10.05 -4.36 -1.22
C VAL A 250 -10.91 -5.61 -1.36
N LYS A 251 -10.37 -6.65 -1.99
CA LYS A 251 -11.15 -7.85 -2.33
C LYS A 251 -11.02 -8.95 -1.29
N ILE A 252 -9.94 -9.02 -0.52
CA ILE A 252 -9.70 -10.12 0.44
C ILE A 252 -9.71 -9.62 1.88
N LEU A 253 -8.84 -8.65 2.21
CA LEU A 253 -8.62 -8.24 3.60
C LEU A 253 -9.80 -7.46 4.20
N PHE A 254 -10.32 -6.47 3.49
CA PHE A 254 -11.46 -5.66 3.94
C PHE A 254 -12.73 -6.48 4.16
N PRO A 255 -13.16 -7.36 3.22
CA PRO A 255 -14.33 -8.21 3.45
C PRO A 255 -14.17 -9.14 4.65
N ASN A 256 -12.99 -9.78 4.80
CA ASN A 256 -12.73 -10.67 5.93
C ASN A 256 -12.69 -9.94 7.28
N GLU A 257 -12.17 -8.72 7.31
CA GLU A 257 -12.18 -7.93 8.53
C GLU A 257 -13.60 -7.46 8.87
N ARG A 258 -14.40 -7.09 7.87
CA ARG A 258 -15.79 -6.71 8.09
C ARG A 258 -16.60 -7.86 8.69
N THR A 259 -16.53 -9.06 8.09
CA THR A 259 -17.27 -10.23 8.59
C THR A 259 -16.82 -10.64 9.98
N LEU A 260 -15.53 -10.48 10.31
CA LEU A 260 -15.02 -10.73 11.66
C LEU A 260 -15.53 -9.69 12.66
N CYS A 261 -15.51 -8.40 12.32
CA CYS A 261 -16.07 -7.34 13.17
C CYS A 261 -17.57 -7.56 13.45
N ASP A 262 -18.35 -7.87 12.42
CA ASP A 262 -19.79 -8.15 12.56
C ASP A 262 -20.05 -9.34 13.51
N LEU A 263 -19.17 -10.35 13.48
CA LEU A 263 -19.23 -11.50 14.39
C LEU A 263 -18.80 -11.15 15.82
N VAL A 264 -17.70 -10.42 15.99
CA VAL A 264 -17.14 -10.09 17.30
C VAL A 264 -18.07 -9.17 18.11
N PHE A 265 -18.71 -8.22 17.43
CA PHE A 265 -19.63 -7.26 18.03
C PHE A 265 -21.10 -7.62 17.78
N GLN A 266 -21.39 -8.90 17.52
CA GLN A 266 -22.75 -9.36 17.27
C GLN A 266 -23.65 -9.17 18.51
N GLY A 267 -24.88 -8.70 18.29
CA GLY A 267 -25.92 -8.61 19.31
C GLY A 267 -26.01 -7.27 20.05
N PHE A 268 -25.23 -6.28 19.64
CA PHE A 268 -25.35 -4.91 20.14
C PHE A 268 -26.28 -4.08 19.24
N PRO A 269 -27.16 -3.25 19.83
CA PRO A 269 -28.10 -2.43 19.06
C PRO A 269 -27.39 -1.29 18.32
N ASP A 270 -26.19 -0.92 18.75
CA ASP A 270 -25.42 0.20 18.20
C ASP A 270 -24.51 -0.28 17.07
N SER A 271 -25.00 -0.22 15.83
CA SER A 271 -24.22 -0.53 14.63
C SER A 271 -23.05 0.45 14.43
N SER A 272 -23.10 1.64 15.04
CA SER A 272 -22.05 2.65 14.87
C SER A 272 -20.71 2.19 15.45
N LEU A 273 -20.70 1.42 16.54
CA LEU A 273 -19.47 0.87 17.12
C LEU A 273 -18.74 -0.04 16.13
N VAL A 274 -19.48 -0.93 15.46
CA VAL A 274 -18.91 -1.90 14.51
C VAL A 274 -18.33 -1.16 13.31
N ASP A 275 -19.08 -0.18 12.81
CA ASP A 275 -18.64 0.65 11.69
C ASP A 275 -17.41 1.48 12.06
N ASP A 276 -17.40 2.15 13.22
CA ASP A 276 -16.26 2.95 13.69
C ASP A 276 -15.00 2.09 13.89
N THR A 277 -15.16 0.92 14.54
CA THR A 277 -14.06 -0.03 14.77
C THR A 277 -13.51 -0.55 13.44
N TYR A 278 -14.38 -0.96 12.52
CA TYR A 278 -13.99 -1.43 11.19
C TYR A 278 -13.22 -0.36 10.39
N ASN A 279 -13.74 0.87 10.38
CA ASN A 279 -13.09 1.99 9.70
C ASN A 279 -11.73 2.32 10.31
N GLU A 280 -11.60 2.27 11.64
CA GLU A 280 -10.36 2.54 12.35
C GLU A 280 -9.30 1.44 12.13
N ILE A 281 -9.72 0.18 11.94
CA ILE A 281 -8.82 -0.92 11.55
C ILE A 281 -8.28 -0.70 10.13
N CYS A 282 -9.16 -0.37 9.18
CA CYS A 282 -8.80 -0.27 7.76
C CYS A 282 -8.08 1.03 7.37
N LYS A 283 -8.04 2.00 8.28
CA LYS A 283 -7.56 3.37 8.04
C LYS A 283 -6.15 3.43 7.47
N ASP A 284 -5.19 2.77 8.11
CA ASP A 284 -3.77 2.92 7.74
C ASP A 284 -3.47 2.29 6.37
N LEU A 285 -4.08 1.14 6.08
CA LEU A 285 -3.99 0.51 4.75
C LEU A 285 -4.68 1.34 3.67
N THR A 286 -5.84 1.92 3.99
CA THR A 286 -6.57 2.81 3.08
C THR A 286 -5.72 4.03 2.74
N VAL A 287 -5.20 4.72 3.77
CA VAL A 287 -4.34 5.89 3.58
C VAL A 287 -3.11 5.53 2.75
N ARG A 288 -2.47 4.39 3.03
CA ARG A 288 -1.30 3.93 2.27
C ARG A 288 -1.62 3.76 0.78
N ILE A 289 -2.63 2.97 0.44
CA ILE A 289 -3.02 2.70 -0.96
C ILE A 289 -3.41 3.97 -1.69
N LEU A 290 -4.26 4.80 -1.07
CA LEU A 290 -4.77 6.01 -1.71
C LEU A 290 -3.69 7.09 -1.85
N LYS A 291 -2.82 7.26 -0.86
CA LYS A 291 -1.70 8.21 -0.93
C LYS A 291 -0.68 7.81 -1.98
N SER A 292 -0.37 6.51 -2.13
CA SER A 292 0.50 6.04 -3.23
C SER A 292 -0.11 6.36 -4.60
N ALA A 293 -1.40 6.10 -4.77
CA ALA A 293 -2.11 6.42 -6.01
C ALA A 293 -2.14 7.93 -6.31
N ASP A 294 -2.44 8.76 -5.30
CA ASP A 294 -2.45 10.23 -5.44
C ASP A 294 -1.06 10.77 -5.77
N SER A 295 -0.01 10.22 -5.15
CA SER A 295 1.38 10.61 -5.43
C SER A 295 1.77 10.34 -6.88
N TRP A 296 1.37 9.20 -7.44
CA TRP A 296 1.61 8.91 -8.86
C TRP A 296 0.66 9.62 -9.81
N ALA A 297 -0.55 9.94 -9.38
CA ALA A 297 -1.44 10.81 -10.16
C ALA A 297 -0.84 12.21 -10.35
N MET A 298 -0.10 12.71 -9.35
CA MET A 298 0.41 14.07 -9.28
C MET A 298 1.90 14.23 -9.64
N ALA A 299 2.63 13.13 -9.85
CA ALA A 299 4.05 13.21 -10.17
C ALA A 299 4.25 13.97 -11.50
N SER A 300 5.09 15.02 -11.47
CA SER A 300 5.46 15.84 -12.62
C SER A 300 6.28 15.00 -13.60
N GLY A 301 5.61 14.31 -14.51
CA GLY A 301 6.23 13.33 -15.42
C GLY A 301 5.49 12.01 -15.52
N SER A 302 4.37 11.83 -14.81
CA SER A 302 3.51 10.67 -15.01
C SER A 302 3.11 10.55 -16.47
N ASN A 303 3.61 9.50 -17.10
CA ASN A 303 3.25 9.18 -18.46
C ASN A 303 1.79 8.73 -18.53
N VAL A 304 1.24 8.80 -19.73
CA VAL A 304 -0.14 8.40 -20.00
C VAL A 304 -0.41 6.96 -19.58
N GLN A 305 0.56 6.06 -19.79
CA GLN A 305 0.44 4.64 -19.44
C GLN A 305 0.14 4.43 -17.95
N ASN A 306 0.88 5.13 -17.07
CA ASN A 306 0.69 5.01 -15.63
C ASN A 306 -0.67 5.57 -15.19
N ILE A 307 -1.08 6.72 -15.73
CA ILE A 307 -2.38 7.32 -15.43
C ILE A 307 -3.51 6.37 -15.84
N MET A 308 -3.39 5.78 -17.03
CA MET A 308 -4.37 4.82 -17.55
C MET A 308 -4.44 3.56 -16.71
N TYR A 309 -3.29 3.00 -16.36
CA TYR A 309 -3.20 1.82 -15.51
C TYR A 309 -3.88 2.03 -14.16
N LEU A 310 -3.69 3.20 -13.54
CA LEU A 310 -4.38 3.58 -12.30
C LEU A 310 -5.89 3.70 -12.52
N ILE A 311 -6.35 4.41 -13.55
CA ILE A 311 -7.78 4.56 -13.86
C ILE A 311 -8.45 3.19 -14.05
N GLN A 312 -7.84 2.30 -14.83
CA GLN A 312 -8.35 0.96 -15.07
C GLN A 312 -8.44 0.14 -13.79
N THR A 313 -7.41 0.21 -12.94
CA THR A 313 -7.41 -0.47 -11.65
C THR A 313 -8.52 0.05 -10.74
N PHE A 314 -8.67 1.37 -10.62
CA PHE A 314 -9.76 1.96 -9.84
C PHE A 314 -11.14 1.58 -10.38
N ASN A 315 -11.33 1.52 -11.69
CA ASN A 315 -12.60 1.07 -12.28
C ASN A 315 -12.85 -0.43 -12.04
N LYS A 316 -11.80 -1.27 -12.06
CA LYS A 316 -11.91 -2.71 -11.73
C LYS A 316 -12.29 -2.93 -10.27
N LEU A 317 -11.68 -2.17 -9.36
CA LEU A 317 -11.92 -2.30 -7.92
C LEU A 317 -13.26 -1.69 -7.51
N TYR A 318 -13.66 -0.58 -8.16
CA TYR A 318 -14.80 0.24 -7.78
C TYR A 318 -15.64 0.59 -9.02
N PRO A 319 -16.40 -0.39 -9.57
CA PRO A 319 -17.00 -0.30 -10.90
C PRO A 319 -18.11 0.74 -11.07
N ASN A 320 -18.71 1.28 -9.99
CA ASN A 320 -19.61 2.43 -10.04
C ASN A 320 -19.60 3.21 -8.70
N SER A 321 -19.80 4.52 -8.75
CA SER A 321 -19.83 5.36 -7.53
C SER A 321 -21.03 5.06 -6.64
N GLN A 322 -22.20 4.74 -7.22
CA GLN A 322 -23.38 4.38 -6.45
C GLN A 322 -23.20 3.02 -5.75
N SER A 323 -22.72 2.01 -6.47
CA SER A 323 -22.44 0.69 -5.86
C SER A 323 -21.36 0.75 -4.80
N LEU A 324 -20.39 1.67 -4.92
CA LEU A 324 -19.35 1.87 -3.93
C LEU A 324 -19.92 2.40 -2.60
N LEU A 325 -20.92 3.28 -2.65
CA LEU A 325 -21.55 3.85 -1.46
C LEU A 325 -22.35 2.79 -0.69
N ASP A 326 -22.98 1.88 -1.41
CA ASP A 326 -23.86 0.85 -0.85
C ASP A 326 -23.10 -0.41 -0.38
N ASP A 327 -21.82 -0.57 -0.72
CA ASP A 327 -21.02 -1.74 -0.36
C ASP A 327 -20.62 -1.74 1.14
N PRO A 328 -21.07 -2.71 1.95
CA PRO A 328 -20.74 -2.77 3.38
C PRO A 328 -19.28 -3.18 3.66
N TYR A 329 -18.61 -3.79 2.69
CA TYR A 329 -17.21 -4.22 2.83
C TYR A 329 -16.22 -3.10 2.55
N ILE A 330 -16.64 -1.96 2.03
CA ILE A 330 -15.73 -0.86 1.71
C ILE A 330 -15.69 0.17 2.85
N PRO A 331 -14.49 0.51 3.38
CA PRO A 331 -14.37 1.56 4.40
C PRO A 331 -14.86 2.93 3.92
N VAL A 332 -15.43 3.72 4.82
CA VAL A 332 -15.97 5.06 4.55
C VAL A 332 -14.91 5.98 3.93
N LEU A 333 -13.67 5.89 4.39
CA LEU A 333 -12.56 6.68 3.84
C LEU A 333 -12.34 6.39 2.34
N VAL A 334 -12.45 5.12 1.91
CA VAL A 334 -12.37 4.73 0.50
C VAL A 334 -13.54 5.33 -0.29
N LYS A 335 -14.76 5.23 0.24
CA LYS A 335 -15.98 5.79 -0.38
C LYS A 335 -15.84 7.29 -0.65
N ASN A 336 -15.19 8.03 0.26
CA ASN A 336 -15.03 9.47 0.16
C ASN A 336 -13.87 9.91 -0.73
N GLU A 337 -12.74 9.22 -0.67
CA GLU A 337 -11.50 9.66 -1.33
C GLU A 337 -11.30 9.10 -2.74
N VAL A 338 -11.80 7.88 -3.04
CA VAL A 338 -11.67 7.28 -4.38
C VAL A 338 -12.27 8.17 -5.48
N PRO A 339 -13.49 8.74 -5.34
CA PRO A 339 -14.04 9.63 -6.36
C PRO A 339 -13.17 10.86 -6.63
N ARG A 340 -12.52 11.40 -5.57
CA ARG A 340 -11.61 12.56 -5.68
C ARG A 340 -10.35 12.21 -6.47
N ILE A 341 -9.73 11.07 -6.16
CA ILE A 341 -8.53 10.58 -6.85
C ILE A 341 -8.85 10.24 -8.32
N GLN A 342 -9.97 9.54 -8.58
CA GLN A 342 -10.42 9.27 -9.94
C GLN A 342 -10.65 10.56 -10.74
N MET A 343 -11.25 11.58 -10.13
CA MET A 343 -11.43 12.89 -10.79
C MET A 343 -10.08 13.55 -11.11
N LYS A 344 -9.11 13.53 -10.18
CA LYS A 344 -7.76 14.05 -10.43
C LYS A 344 -7.06 13.31 -11.58
N LEU A 345 -7.11 11.98 -11.58
CA LEU A 345 -6.54 11.14 -12.65
C LEU A 345 -7.16 11.46 -14.02
N ARG A 346 -8.50 11.58 -14.09
CA ARG A 346 -9.20 11.97 -15.32
C ARG A 346 -8.82 13.38 -15.78
N LYS A 347 -8.61 14.33 -14.85
CA LYS A 347 -8.12 15.67 -15.18
C LYS A 347 -6.69 15.66 -15.70
N ALA A 348 -5.80 14.88 -15.08
CA ALA A 348 -4.41 14.73 -15.51
C ALA A 348 -4.35 14.14 -16.94
N LEU A 349 -5.14 13.10 -17.18
CA LEU A 349 -5.28 12.50 -18.52
C LEU A 349 -5.78 13.52 -19.55
N ARG A 350 -6.84 14.28 -19.22
CA ARG A 350 -7.36 15.33 -20.10
C ARG A 350 -6.31 16.41 -20.40
N GLY A 351 -5.52 16.80 -19.40
CA GLY A 351 -4.41 17.73 -19.59
C GLY A 351 -3.38 17.20 -20.58
N LYS A 352 -3.04 15.91 -20.49
CA LYS A 352 -2.13 15.25 -21.43
C LYS A 352 -2.68 15.15 -22.85
N ILE A 353 -3.97 14.93 -23.00
CA ILE A 353 -4.64 14.96 -24.31
C ILE A 353 -4.63 16.38 -24.88
N MET A 354 -4.91 17.39 -24.06
CA MET A 354 -4.92 18.79 -24.50
C MET A 354 -3.52 19.28 -24.94
N GLU A 355 -2.47 18.78 -24.29
CA GLU A 355 -1.08 18.99 -24.71
C GLU A 355 -0.84 18.42 -26.11
N LEU A 356 -1.31 17.21 -26.38
CA LEU A 356 -1.25 16.60 -27.71
C LEU A 356 -2.08 17.37 -28.76
N GLU A 357 -3.32 17.74 -28.44
CA GLU A 357 -4.16 18.54 -29.34
C GLU A 357 -3.53 19.89 -29.67
N LYS A 358 -2.82 20.49 -28.69
CA LYS A 358 -2.05 21.72 -28.91
C LYS A 358 -0.87 21.50 -29.85
N LEU A 359 -0.15 20.38 -29.74
CA LEU A 359 0.91 20.02 -30.67
C LEU A 359 0.37 19.87 -32.10
N ILE A 360 -0.79 19.20 -32.28
CA ILE A 360 -1.42 19.02 -33.59
C ILE A 360 -1.90 20.37 -34.17
N SER A 361 -2.47 21.23 -33.33
CA SER A 361 -3.01 22.54 -33.75
C SER A 361 -1.96 23.61 -33.98
N PHE A 362 -0.72 23.40 -33.51
CA PHE A 362 0.40 24.33 -33.72
C PHE A 362 0.65 24.59 -35.22
N ASP A 363 1.07 25.80 -35.56
CA ASP A 363 1.29 26.21 -36.95
C ASP A 363 2.63 25.67 -37.46
N MET A 364 2.57 24.50 -38.12
CA MET A 364 3.75 23.78 -38.61
C MET A 364 4.19 24.22 -40.01
N THR A 365 3.67 25.35 -40.52
CA THR A 365 4.17 25.99 -41.76
C THR A 365 5.63 26.41 -41.68
N LYS A 366 6.26 26.34 -40.48
CA LYS A 366 7.67 26.64 -40.21
C LYS A 366 8.54 25.41 -39.93
N GLU A 367 7.98 24.21 -39.76
CA GLU A 367 8.77 22.99 -39.63
C GLU A 367 9.19 22.44 -41.00
N GLU A 368 10.29 21.70 -41.06
CA GLU A 368 10.73 20.99 -42.27
C GLU A 368 9.67 19.95 -42.66
N VAL A 369 8.79 20.34 -43.58
CA VAL A 369 7.82 19.42 -44.20
C VAL A 369 8.60 18.40 -45.04
N PRO A 370 8.31 17.09 -44.94
CA PRO A 370 9.07 16.08 -45.67
C PRO A 370 9.07 16.33 -47.18
N GLU A 371 10.24 16.54 -47.76
CA GLU A 371 10.41 16.94 -49.17
C GLU A 371 9.87 15.90 -50.16
N LYS A 372 9.74 14.63 -49.74
CA LYS A 372 9.35 13.50 -50.60
C LYS A 372 7.95 12.95 -50.32
N GLY A 373 7.14 13.67 -49.55
CA GLY A 373 5.80 13.21 -49.18
C GLY A 373 5.81 11.98 -48.26
N GLU A 374 6.81 11.89 -47.40
CA GLU A 374 6.96 10.82 -46.41
C GLU A 374 5.98 10.98 -45.25
N ILE A 375 6.01 10.04 -44.30
CA ILE A 375 5.20 10.11 -43.08
C ILE A 375 5.68 11.30 -42.24
N HIS A 376 4.74 12.14 -41.83
CA HIS A 376 5.04 13.32 -41.03
C HIS A 376 5.43 12.91 -39.59
N PRO A 377 6.44 13.56 -38.97
CA PRO A 377 6.80 13.35 -37.57
C PRO A 377 5.60 13.42 -36.60
N ILE A 378 4.74 14.44 -36.71
CA ILE A 378 3.49 14.53 -35.93
C ILE A 378 2.57 13.32 -36.09
N THR A 379 2.49 12.70 -37.28
CA THR A 379 1.70 11.50 -37.48
C THR A 379 2.28 10.34 -36.68
N ARG A 380 3.61 10.20 -36.64
CA ARG A 380 4.28 9.19 -35.80
C ARG A 380 4.02 9.48 -34.32
N GLU A 381 4.25 10.71 -33.87
CA GLU A 381 4.09 11.11 -32.48
C GLU A 381 2.66 10.89 -31.96
N VAL A 382 1.66 11.32 -32.73
CA VAL A 382 0.24 11.13 -32.38
C VAL A 382 -0.11 9.65 -32.35
N MET A 383 0.29 8.87 -33.36
CA MET A 383 -0.04 7.44 -33.39
C MET A 383 0.70 6.64 -32.32
N ASP A 384 1.93 7.02 -31.98
CA ASP A 384 2.69 6.43 -30.87
C ASP A 384 2.03 6.77 -29.54
N TYR A 385 1.59 8.01 -29.34
CA TYR A 385 0.84 8.41 -28.16
C TYR A 385 -0.50 7.65 -28.04
N LEU A 386 -1.25 7.54 -29.13
CA LEU A 386 -2.53 6.84 -29.18
C LEU A 386 -2.37 5.32 -29.00
N SER A 387 -1.25 4.74 -29.41
CA SER A 387 -0.98 3.31 -29.23
C SER A 387 -0.89 2.86 -27.77
N VAL A 388 -0.63 3.81 -26.87
CA VAL A 388 -0.52 3.57 -25.43
C VAL A 388 -1.88 3.24 -24.81
N PHE A 389 -2.99 3.71 -25.37
CA PHE A 389 -4.30 3.40 -24.81
C PHE A 389 -4.96 2.19 -25.47
N ASN A 390 -5.38 1.24 -24.65
CA ASN A 390 -6.20 0.10 -25.06
C ASN A 390 -7.59 0.13 -24.40
N ASP A 391 -8.05 1.32 -23.99
CA ASP A 391 -9.29 1.47 -23.21
C ASP A 391 -10.44 1.99 -24.07
N ARG A 392 -11.54 1.24 -24.09
CA ARG A 392 -12.80 1.62 -24.76
C ARG A 392 -13.36 2.94 -24.28
N LEU A 393 -13.11 3.30 -23.02
CA LEU A 393 -13.62 4.54 -22.41
C LEU A 393 -13.06 5.81 -23.06
N LEU A 394 -11.98 5.71 -23.82
CA LEU A 394 -11.36 6.84 -24.49
C LEU A 394 -11.72 6.95 -25.97
N PHE A 395 -12.55 6.06 -26.51
CA PHE A 395 -12.91 6.06 -27.93
C PHE A 395 -13.33 7.44 -28.49
N PRO A 396 -14.17 8.25 -27.80
CA PRO A 396 -14.54 9.57 -28.31
C PRO A 396 -13.34 10.52 -28.46
N ILE A 397 -12.33 10.34 -27.61
CA ILE A 397 -11.10 11.14 -27.63
C ILE A 397 -10.24 10.71 -28.82
N PHE A 398 -10.09 9.40 -29.04
CA PHE A 398 -9.36 8.83 -30.17
C PHE A 398 -9.86 9.33 -31.52
N ASP A 399 -11.17 9.20 -31.78
CA ASP A 399 -11.74 9.62 -33.06
C ASP A 399 -11.60 11.15 -33.26
N SER A 400 -11.76 11.95 -32.19
CA SER A 400 -11.54 13.40 -32.23
C SER A 400 -10.08 13.77 -32.56
N THR A 401 -9.11 13.14 -31.89
CA THR A 401 -7.67 13.41 -32.11
C THR A 401 -7.23 12.98 -33.50
N ILE A 402 -7.68 11.82 -33.99
CA ILE A 402 -7.38 11.35 -35.35
C ILE A 402 -8.00 12.30 -36.38
N GLN A 403 -9.25 12.74 -36.19
CA GLN A 403 -9.86 13.73 -37.10
C GLN A 403 -9.12 15.07 -37.10
N LEU A 404 -8.60 15.51 -35.95
CA LEU A 404 -7.78 16.72 -35.86
C LEU A 404 -6.47 16.56 -36.65
N LEU A 405 -5.79 15.42 -36.48
CA LEU A 405 -4.58 15.08 -37.25
C LEU A 405 -4.89 15.03 -38.75
N GLU A 406 -5.96 14.37 -39.15
CA GLU A 406 -6.37 14.27 -40.55
C GLU A 406 -6.65 15.64 -41.19
N ARG A 407 -7.34 16.55 -40.48
CA ARG A 407 -7.55 17.93 -40.95
C ARG A 407 -6.22 18.67 -41.12
N LYS A 408 -5.30 18.48 -40.17
CA LYS A 408 -3.97 19.10 -40.23
C LYS A 408 -3.15 18.60 -41.42
N LEU A 409 -3.21 17.29 -41.71
CA LEU A 409 -2.53 16.71 -42.87
C LEU A 409 -3.10 17.25 -44.20
N GLU A 410 -4.41 17.49 -44.28
CA GLU A 410 -5.03 18.16 -45.43
C GLU A 410 -4.54 19.60 -45.58
N GLU A 411 -4.36 20.34 -44.48
CA GLU A 411 -3.78 21.69 -44.51
C GLU A 411 -2.34 21.69 -45.03
N ILE A 412 -1.50 20.77 -44.54
CA ILE A 412 -0.08 20.64 -44.97
C ILE A 412 -0.01 20.29 -46.46
N LYS A 413 -0.83 19.34 -46.92
CA LYS A 413 -0.95 19.00 -48.34
C LYS A 413 -1.17 20.24 -49.20
N HIS A 414 -2.07 21.13 -48.79
CA HIS A 414 -2.46 22.31 -49.58
C HIS A 414 -1.50 23.51 -49.45
N ARG A 415 -0.78 23.65 -48.33
CA ARG A 415 0.02 24.85 -48.02
C ARG A 415 1.52 24.68 -48.22
N SER A 416 2.04 23.46 -48.14
CA SER A 416 3.48 23.22 -48.03
C SER A 416 4.12 22.59 -49.27
N TYR A 417 3.33 21.96 -50.15
CA TYR A 417 3.84 21.33 -51.37
C TYR A 417 3.56 22.18 -52.60
N GLN A 418 4.62 22.57 -53.32
CA GLN A 418 4.50 23.27 -54.61
C GLN A 418 3.94 22.37 -55.71
N ASP A 419 4.34 21.09 -55.73
CA ASP A 419 3.77 20.08 -56.62
C ASP A 419 2.52 19.43 -55.98
N PRO A 420 1.32 19.61 -56.57
CA PRO A 420 0.11 18.98 -56.06
C PRO A 420 0.19 17.45 -56.01
N ALA A 421 0.92 16.81 -56.94
CA ALA A 421 1.04 15.36 -56.99
C ALA A 421 1.75 14.82 -55.74
N LEU A 422 2.79 15.52 -55.30
CA LEU A 422 3.55 15.20 -54.10
C LEU A 422 2.73 15.40 -52.81
N GLY A 423 1.88 16.43 -52.77
CA GLY A 423 0.94 16.62 -51.67
C GLY A 423 -0.03 15.44 -51.52
N TYR A 424 -0.54 14.89 -52.62
CA TYR A 424 -1.40 13.69 -52.54
C TYR A 424 -0.63 12.44 -52.11
N VAL A 425 0.63 12.27 -52.51
CA VAL A 425 1.49 11.19 -52.01
C VAL A 425 1.67 11.30 -50.49
N PHE A 426 1.98 12.50 -49.99
CA PHE A 426 2.07 12.79 -48.57
C PHE A 426 0.81 12.36 -47.81
N LEU A 427 -0.36 12.79 -48.29
CA LEU A 427 -1.63 12.46 -47.64
C LEU A 427 -1.88 10.94 -47.63
N ILE A 428 -1.67 10.27 -48.77
CA ILE A 428 -1.86 8.81 -48.89
C ILE A 428 -0.94 8.06 -47.91
N ASN A 429 0.34 8.44 -47.84
CA ASN A 429 1.32 7.80 -46.96
C ASN A 429 0.91 7.93 -45.48
N ASN A 430 0.52 9.13 -45.05
CA ASN A 430 0.10 9.35 -43.67
C ASN A 430 -1.23 8.65 -43.33
N LEU A 431 -2.23 8.66 -44.21
CA LEU A 431 -3.51 7.95 -43.99
C LEU A 431 -3.33 6.43 -43.92
N ARG A 432 -2.44 5.88 -44.76
CA ARG A 432 -2.08 4.45 -44.70
C ARG A 432 -1.33 4.14 -43.40
N TYR A 433 -0.43 5.02 -42.94
CA TYR A 433 0.30 4.83 -41.70
C TYR A 433 -0.61 4.80 -40.48
N ILE A 434 -1.57 5.73 -40.42
CA ILE A 434 -2.61 5.73 -39.38
C ILE A 434 -3.38 4.40 -39.41
N THR A 435 -3.77 3.92 -40.59
CA THR A 435 -4.46 2.61 -40.73
C THR A 435 -3.62 1.45 -40.19
N TYR A 436 -2.35 1.40 -40.59
CA TYR A 436 -1.40 0.38 -40.15
C TYR A 436 -1.27 0.38 -38.62
N LYS A 437 -1.06 1.54 -38.01
CA LYS A 437 -0.96 1.69 -36.54
C LYS A 437 -2.25 1.29 -35.83
N VAL A 438 -3.41 1.71 -36.33
CA VAL A 438 -4.71 1.30 -35.76
C VAL A 438 -4.88 -0.23 -35.77
N GLN A 439 -4.42 -0.90 -36.83
CA GLN A 439 -4.48 -2.36 -36.91
C GLN A 439 -3.47 -3.03 -35.97
N LYS A 440 -2.24 -2.51 -35.92
CA LYS A 440 -1.15 -3.06 -35.09
C LYS A 440 -1.40 -2.90 -33.59
N CYS A 441 -2.00 -1.78 -33.18
CA CYS A 441 -2.20 -1.43 -31.77
C CYS A 441 -3.57 -1.89 -31.22
N GLU A 442 -4.22 -2.85 -31.88
CA GLU A 442 -5.54 -3.38 -31.49
C GLU A 442 -6.63 -2.32 -31.30
N LEU A 443 -6.51 -1.14 -31.95
CA LEU A 443 -7.51 -0.07 -31.89
C LEU A 443 -8.72 -0.33 -32.81
N ARG A 444 -8.67 -1.41 -33.60
CA ARG A 444 -9.73 -1.81 -34.54
C ARG A 444 -11.12 -1.98 -33.89
N PRO A 445 -11.28 -2.61 -32.71
CA PRO A 445 -12.57 -2.71 -32.03
C PRO A 445 -13.11 -1.37 -31.54
N LEU A 446 -12.23 -0.38 -31.36
CA LEU A 446 -12.61 0.98 -30.92
C LEU A 446 -13.18 1.76 -32.10
N LEU A 447 -12.40 1.92 -33.18
CA LEU A 447 -12.78 2.72 -34.35
C LEU A 447 -13.86 2.07 -35.22
N GLY A 448 -13.91 0.73 -35.24
CA GLY A 448 -14.92 -0.04 -35.96
C GLY A 448 -14.80 0.01 -37.48
N ALA A 449 -15.52 -0.87 -38.17
CA ALA A 449 -15.53 -0.97 -39.63
C ALA A 449 -15.87 0.35 -40.38
N PRO A 450 -16.77 1.23 -39.88
CA PRO A 450 -17.08 2.48 -40.57
C PRO A 450 -15.87 3.41 -40.73
N TRP A 451 -15.02 3.51 -39.71
CA TRP A 451 -13.81 4.34 -39.77
C TRP A 451 -12.86 3.84 -40.86
N PHE A 452 -12.62 2.52 -40.93
CA PHE A 452 -11.74 1.93 -41.96
C PHE A 452 -12.28 2.17 -43.36
N LYS A 453 -13.59 1.98 -43.57
CA LYS A 453 -14.22 2.22 -44.88
C LYS A 453 -14.08 3.68 -45.30
N ARG A 454 -14.30 4.62 -44.39
CA ARG A 454 -14.09 6.07 -44.63
C ARG A 454 -12.64 6.34 -45.02
N ASN A 455 -11.67 5.77 -44.29
CA ASN A 455 -10.26 6.01 -44.58
C ASN A 455 -9.83 5.39 -45.92
N GLU A 456 -10.31 4.18 -46.23
CA GLU A 456 -10.05 3.52 -47.50
C GLU A 456 -10.60 4.31 -48.70
N VAL A 457 -11.82 4.85 -48.56
CA VAL A 457 -12.42 5.72 -49.59
C VAL A 457 -11.58 6.98 -49.79
N ARG A 458 -11.08 7.60 -48.71
CA ARG A 458 -10.20 8.77 -48.81
C ARG A 458 -8.90 8.43 -49.52
N VAL A 459 -8.23 7.35 -49.13
CA VAL A 459 -6.98 6.89 -49.78
C VAL A 459 -7.21 6.63 -51.27
N LYS A 460 -8.29 5.95 -51.65
CA LYS A 460 -8.64 5.70 -53.06
C LYS A 460 -8.93 6.99 -53.83
N HIS A 461 -9.66 7.91 -53.23
CA HIS A 461 -9.96 9.20 -53.85
C HIS A 461 -8.70 10.05 -54.06
N SER A 462 -7.82 10.10 -53.06
CA SER A 462 -6.52 10.78 -53.16
C SER A 462 -5.61 10.15 -54.22
N ASP A 463 -5.61 8.82 -54.35
CA ASP A 463 -4.82 8.09 -55.36
C ASP A 463 -5.34 8.35 -56.79
N ASP A 464 -6.67 8.35 -56.98
CA ASP A 464 -7.30 8.68 -58.28
C ASP A 464 -6.97 10.12 -58.71
N ILE A 465 -6.98 11.09 -57.79
CA ILE A 465 -6.56 12.46 -58.11
C ILE A 465 -5.06 12.51 -58.42
N HIS A 466 -4.23 11.85 -57.61
CA HIS A 466 -2.78 11.79 -57.85
C HIS A 466 -2.43 11.26 -59.24
N GLN A 467 -3.09 10.17 -59.67
CA GLN A 467 -2.84 9.54 -60.97
C GLN A 467 -3.21 10.44 -62.16
N ARG A 468 -4.16 11.35 -61.99
CA ARG A 468 -4.60 12.31 -63.02
C ARG A 468 -3.71 13.55 -63.12
N LEU A 469 -2.76 13.75 -62.19
CA LEU A 469 -1.88 14.92 -62.21
C LEU A 469 -0.71 14.73 -63.20
N PRO A 470 -0.22 15.82 -63.84
CA PRO A 470 0.79 15.73 -64.89
C PRO A 470 2.15 15.19 -64.43
N ASN A 471 2.52 15.44 -63.17
CA ASN A 471 3.78 15.02 -62.55
C ASN A 471 3.58 13.83 -61.61
N ASN A 472 2.75 12.84 -61.98
CA ASN A 472 2.53 11.69 -61.12
C ASN A 472 3.88 10.96 -60.85
N LEU A 473 4.14 10.65 -59.58
CA LEU A 473 5.44 10.11 -59.15
C LEU A 473 5.47 8.57 -59.19
N GLY A 474 4.45 7.95 -59.80
CA GLY A 474 4.25 6.50 -59.84
C GLY A 474 4.10 5.87 -58.45
N ARG A 475 4.13 4.53 -58.38
CA ARG A 475 4.10 3.78 -57.10
C ARG A 475 5.38 3.96 -56.24
N LEU A 476 6.38 4.70 -56.74
CA LEU A 476 7.76 4.71 -56.24
C LEU A 476 7.98 5.45 -54.91
N LEU A 477 7.00 6.21 -54.41
CA LEU A 477 7.12 6.98 -53.16
C LEU A 477 6.15 6.55 -52.05
N LEU A 478 5.41 5.46 -52.26
CA LEU A 478 4.56 4.91 -51.19
C LEU A 478 5.47 4.23 -50.18
N VAL A 479 5.58 4.79 -48.98
CA VAL A 479 6.46 4.27 -47.92
C VAL A 479 5.95 2.88 -47.49
N THR A 480 6.56 1.82 -48.02
CA THR A 480 6.27 0.42 -47.66
C THR A 480 7.17 -0.10 -46.56
N ASP A 481 8.38 0.46 -46.42
CA ASP A 481 9.42 -0.12 -45.56
C ASP A 481 9.10 0.02 -44.06
N GLU A 482 8.34 1.04 -43.65
CA GLU A 482 7.88 1.20 -42.25
C GLU A 482 6.59 0.40 -41.93
N MET A 483 5.96 -0.21 -42.94
CA MET A 483 4.67 -0.92 -42.82
C MET A 483 4.79 -2.45 -42.89
N ASN A 484 6.00 -2.97 -43.08
CA ASN A 484 6.28 -4.41 -43.14
C ASN A 484 6.55 -5.03 -41.76
#